data_AF-A0A6B3ETH1-F1
#
_entry.id   AF-A0A6B3ETH1-F1
#
_cell.length_a   1.000
_cell.length_b   1.000
_cell.length_c   1.000
_cell.angle_alpha   90.00
_cell.angle_beta   90.00
_cell.angle_gamma   90.00
#
_symmetry.space_group_name_H-M   'P 1'
#
loop_
_entity.id
_entity.type
_entity.pdbx_description
1 polymer ?
#
loop_
_entity_poly.entity_id
_entity_poly.type
_entity_poly.pdbx_seq_one_letter_code
_entity_poly.pdbx_strand_id
1 'polypeptide(L)'
;EAEVLEGVGAGTVAVLAEVLPCLLPAGLERRVELRTLGVARVPLTEAIDRLAGLERDPGWWRRLYDSLSGIDPDRLSGLPVPLAGTASRGGDPDAPAVPRTTIGPRQILLPLPDALTGPVLDRLGRLGLKVAHPDAAHPLLEKLGALPATPRAVLTTPQVRAAVAGSLDAGEIWDEDALDGDELVDTVLTLVRDADLVPGDEPWLGALALPDEDGEPAPAGELVLPGSPFAAVMREGELALCDEELAGRWGEQPLTACGVLATFALVRATDVVLDPDELEPRDGDFAESDDAGLLDAVDVWCEDILDQLPDTVVPPVATELVAVRDLDLVDDDAWPQALAMLARPPLRDALTQPVRVLLPDGTTQSVRPYTAWWLRDHPVLDGRRPAGLRAEGGDPRLAGLYDPADATGFDDAQVLRALGVRTSVAALLDEPGGAAELLGRLADEDRPVGPVQLHSLYTALAELDPEQVTLPDELRAVVDGEVRVVDAADAVIADAPDLLPLTGGLPLLPVAPANAAELAELFQVRRLGESVEAEVTSEGEERQVPESVRVLLGPGTPDTYVEHGELRAGGVELDWRRTPDGTVHAATLEGVAAGLAWAAGQWPRRFEVAALLEDPSRTGELARDRWFD
;
A
#
# COMPACT_ATOMS: atom_id res chain seq x y z
N GLU A 1 -62.76 25.56 -31.24
CA GLU A 1 -62.31 24.51 -32.18
C GLU A 1 -62.36 23.19 -31.44
N ALA A 2 -62.57 22.04 -32.10
CA ALA A 2 -62.64 20.74 -31.44
C ALA A 2 -61.38 19.93 -31.75
N GLU A 3 -60.87 19.22 -30.75
CA GLU A 3 -59.63 18.43 -30.83
C GLU A 3 -59.86 16.99 -30.36
N VAL A 4 -59.13 16.04 -30.93
CA VAL A 4 -59.11 14.65 -30.47
C VAL A 4 -57.69 14.23 -30.17
N LEU A 5 -57.49 13.59 -29.01
CA LEU A 5 -56.20 13.09 -28.55
C LEU A 5 -55.92 11.67 -29.05
N GLU A 6 -54.73 11.43 -29.58
CA GLU A 6 -54.37 10.13 -30.19
C GLU A 6 -53.55 9.22 -29.28
N GLY A 7 -53.92 7.93 -29.29
CA GLY A 7 -53.10 6.86 -28.71
C GLY A 7 -53.06 6.84 -27.17
N VAL A 8 -54.16 7.24 -26.52
CA VAL A 8 -54.36 7.18 -25.06
C VAL A 8 -55.75 6.64 -24.68
N GLY A 9 -55.92 6.24 -23.42
CA GLY A 9 -57.17 5.69 -22.91
C GLY A 9 -58.19 6.74 -22.46
N ALA A 10 -59.42 6.30 -22.19
CA ALA A 10 -60.51 7.17 -21.74
C ALA A 10 -60.22 7.89 -20.42
N GLY A 11 -59.46 7.27 -19.51
CA GLY A 11 -59.03 7.88 -18.27
C GLY A 11 -58.14 9.11 -18.49
N THR A 12 -57.15 9.01 -19.39
CA THR A 12 -56.24 10.13 -19.72
C THR A 12 -57.00 11.30 -20.36
N VAL A 13 -57.92 11.01 -21.29
CA VAL A 13 -58.74 12.05 -21.93
C VAL A 13 -59.64 12.75 -20.91
N ALA A 14 -60.22 12.01 -19.96
CA ALA A 14 -61.06 12.60 -18.92
C ALA A 14 -60.29 13.59 -18.04
N VAL A 15 -59.06 13.24 -17.62
CA VAL A 15 -58.21 14.11 -16.80
C VAL A 15 -57.75 15.34 -17.59
N LEU A 16 -57.30 15.17 -18.85
CA LEU A 16 -56.85 16.27 -19.69
C LEU A 16 -57.98 17.22 -20.12
N ALA A 17 -59.22 16.72 -20.28
CA ALA A 17 -60.38 17.56 -20.61
C ALA A 17 -60.74 18.57 -19.51
N GLU A 18 -60.30 18.36 -18.26
CA GLU A 18 -60.46 19.33 -17.17
C GLU A 18 -59.66 20.63 -17.41
N VAL A 19 -58.62 20.58 -18.26
CA VAL A 19 -57.67 21.68 -18.50
C VAL A 19 -57.57 22.07 -19.98
N LEU A 20 -57.95 21.18 -20.90
CA LEU A 20 -58.01 21.41 -22.34
C LEU A 20 -59.48 21.39 -22.80
N PRO A 21 -60.19 22.55 -22.80
CA PRO A 21 -61.65 22.63 -22.96
C PRO A 21 -62.17 22.20 -24.34
N CYS A 22 -61.27 22.08 -25.33
CA CYS A 22 -61.59 21.71 -26.71
C CYS A 22 -61.50 20.19 -26.97
N LEU A 23 -61.06 19.38 -25.99
CA LEU A 23 -60.91 17.94 -26.15
C LEU A 23 -62.26 17.22 -26.21
N LEU A 24 -62.47 16.44 -27.26
CA LEU A 24 -63.62 15.56 -27.41
C LEU A 24 -63.46 14.27 -26.58
N PRO A 25 -64.58 13.61 -26.19
CA PRO A 25 -64.55 12.34 -25.46
C PRO A 25 -63.73 11.25 -26.16
N ALA A 26 -63.10 10.38 -25.36
CA ALA A 26 -62.37 9.22 -25.87
C ALA A 26 -63.25 8.23 -26.65
N GLY A 27 -62.64 7.50 -27.59
CA GLY A 27 -63.31 6.56 -28.50
C GLY A 27 -63.75 7.20 -29.82
N LEU A 28 -63.71 8.53 -29.91
CA LEU A 28 -64.04 9.30 -31.11
C LEU A 28 -62.87 9.39 -32.11
N GLU A 29 -61.64 9.09 -31.69
CA GLU A 29 -60.42 9.14 -32.52
C GLU A 29 -60.45 8.19 -33.72
N ARG A 30 -61.27 7.13 -33.64
CA ARG A 30 -61.46 6.13 -34.70
C ARG A 30 -62.55 6.50 -35.72
N ARG A 31 -63.29 7.59 -35.49
CA ARG A 31 -64.39 8.04 -36.37
C ARG A 31 -63.84 8.80 -37.57
N VAL A 32 -64.08 8.26 -38.76
CA VAL A 32 -63.60 8.86 -40.02
C VAL A 32 -64.31 10.18 -40.34
N GLU A 33 -65.51 10.37 -39.81
CA GLU A 33 -66.35 11.57 -40.00
C GLU A 33 -65.70 12.83 -39.40
N LEU A 34 -64.93 12.68 -38.31
CA LEU A 34 -64.22 13.80 -37.68
C LEU A 34 -63.11 14.37 -38.56
N ARG A 35 -62.53 13.54 -39.44
CA ARG A 35 -61.54 13.99 -40.44
C ARG A 35 -62.20 14.87 -41.51
N THR A 36 -63.42 14.52 -41.92
CA THR A 36 -64.22 15.33 -42.86
C THR A 36 -64.66 16.65 -42.26
N LEU A 37 -64.88 16.70 -40.94
CA LEU A 37 -65.25 17.90 -40.19
C LEU A 37 -64.05 18.79 -39.81
N GLY A 38 -62.82 18.42 -40.19
CA GLY A 38 -61.62 19.21 -39.91
C GLY A 38 -61.21 19.27 -38.44
N VAL A 39 -61.64 18.29 -37.62
CA VAL A 39 -61.29 18.22 -36.20
C VAL A 39 -59.80 17.91 -36.06
N ALA A 40 -59.08 18.74 -35.30
CA ALA A 40 -57.63 18.60 -35.13
C ALA A 40 -57.28 17.34 -34.32
N ARG A 41 -56.19 16.67 -34.69
CA ARG A 41 -55.71 15.44 -34.05
C ARG A 41 -54.41 15.78 -33.34
N VAL A 42 -54.47 15.80 -32.02
CA VAL A 42 -53.36 16.24 -31.17
C VAL A 42 -52.61 14.99 -30.70
N PRO A 43 -51.29 14.90 -30.92
CA PRO A 43 -50.47 13.84 -30.34
C PRO A 43 -50.32 14.08 -28.84
N LEU A 44 -50.15 12.99 -28.07
CA LEU A 44 -49.97 13.07 -26.61
C LEU A 44 -48.84 14.02 -26.18
N THR A 45 -47.72 14.06 -26.93
CA THR A 45 -46.58 14.95 -26.62
C THR A 45 -46.98 16.41 -26.66
N GLU A 46 -47.72 16.84 -27.69
CA GLU A 46 -48.22 18.22 -27.79
C GLU A 46 -49.23 18.54 -26.68
N ALA A 47 -50.07 17.57 -26.30
CA ALA A 47 -50.98 17.76 -25.17
C ALA A 47 -50.24 17.92 -23.84
N ILE A 48 -49.11 17.22 -23.65
CA ILE A 48 -48.22 17.34 -22.48
C ILE A 48 -47.49 18.68 -22.49
N ASP A 49 -46.97 19.13 -23.63
CA ASP A 49 -46.29 20.42 -23.75
C ASP A 49 -47.19 21.60 -23.33
N ARG A 50 -48.49 21.49 -23.64
CA ARG A 50 -49.52 22.47 -23.22
C ARG A 50 -49.77 22.50 -21.70
N LEU A 51 -49.27 21.53 -20.93
CA LEU A 51 -49.37 21.51 -19.46
C LEU A 51 -48.22 22.29 -18.79
N ALA A 52 -47.21 22.73 -19.53
CA ALA A 52 -46.11 23.51 -18.96
C ALA A 52 -46.63 24.82 -18.34
N GLY A 53 -46.20 25.12 -17.11
CA GLY A 53 -46.62 26.32 -16.38
C GLY A 53 -48.05 26.27 -15.82
N LEU A 54 -48.73 25.12 -15.89
CA LEU A 54 -50.06 24.96 -15.36
C LEU A 54 -50.04 24.85 -13.82
N GLU A 55 -50.81 25.70 -13.16
CA GLU A 55 -50.98 25.67 -11.70
C GLU A 55 -52.16 24.75 -11.31
N ARG A 56 -51.85 23.56 -10.80
CA ARG A 56 -52.84 22.58 -10.32
C ARG A 56 -52.39 21.91 -9.02
N ASP A 57 -53.39 21.48 -8.25
CA ASP A 57 -53.21 20.69 -7.04
C ASP A 57 -52.38 19.41 -7.32
N PRO A 58 -51.41 19.05 -6.46
CA PRO A 58 -50.61 17.83 -6.58
C PRO A 58 -51.41 16.55 -6.82
N GLY A 59 -52.59 16.41 -6.20
CA GLY A 59 -53.46 15.25 -6.38
C GLY A 59 -54.08 15.17 -7.79
N TRP A 60 -54.17 16.28 -8.52
CA TRP A 60 -54.54 16.28 -9.95
C TRP A 60 -53.43 15.66 -10.80
N TRP A 61 -52.18 16.06 -10.56
CA TRP A 61 -51.02 15.51 -11.26
C TRP A 61 -50.86 14.01 -11.02
N ARG A 62 -51.08 13.55 -9.79
CA ARG A 62 -51.07 12.11 -9.48
C ARG A 62 -52.11 11.33 -10.29
N ARG A 63 -53.34 11.84 -10.43
CA ARG A 63 -54.37 11.22 -11.28
C ARG A 63 -53.98 11.18 -12.75
N LEU A 64 -53.30 12.23 -13.24
CA LEU A 64 -52.76 12.25 -14.59
C LEU A 64 -51.70 11.15 -14.76
N TYR A 65 -50.74 11.02 -13.83
CA TYR A 65 -49.70 9.99 -13.87
C TYR A 65 -50.29 8.57 -13.79
N ASP A 66 -51.26 8.35 -12.89
CA ASP A 66 -52.01 7.09 -12.80
C ASP A 66 -52.61 6.74 -14.16
N SER A 67 -53.26 7.71 -14.83
CA SER A 67 -53.92 7.51 -16.12
C SER A 67 -52.97 7.25 -17.30
N LEU A 68 -51.70 7.62 -17.16
CA LEU A 68 -50.65 7.45 -18.18
C LEU A 68 -49.88 6.14 -18.00
N SER A 69 -50.22 5.33 -16.99
CA SER A 69 -49.63 4.02 -16.75
C SER A 69 -49.76 3.11 -17.98
N GLY A 70 -48.63 2.61 -18.48
CA GLY A 70 -48.57 1.72 -19.65
C GLY A 70 -48.40 2.43 -20.99
N ILE A 71 -48.33 3.76 -21.01
CA ILE A 71 -47.89 4.53 -22.19
C ILE A 71 -46.37 4.42 -22.33
N ASP A 72 -45.90 4.45 -23.58
CA ASP A 72 -44.48 4.49 -23.94
C ASP A 72 -43.76 5.68 -23.24
N PRO A 73 -42.74 5.41 -22.40
CA PRO A 73 -41.96 6.42 -21.68
C PRO A 73 -41.42 7.57 -22.55
N ASP A 74 -41.03 7.29 -23.79
CA ASP A 74 -40.44 8.30 -24.69
C ASP A 74 -41.44 9.42 -25.03
N ARG A 75 -42.73 9.13 -24.99
CA ARG A 75 -43.82 10.09 -25.23
C ARG A 75 -44.14 10.97 -24.01
N LEU A 76 -43.53 10.69 -22.85
CA LEU A 76 -43.84 11.29 -21.55
C LEU A 76 -42.68 12.09 -20.95
N SER A 77 -41.59 12.28 -21.69
CA SER A 77 -40.36 12.94 -21.22
C SER A 77 -40.57 14.40 -20.76
N GLY A 78 -41.54 15.11 -21.32
CA GLY A 78 -41.88 16.49 -20.99
C GLY A 78 -42.90 16.66 -19.86
N LEU A 79 -43.31 15.59 -19.16
CA LEU A 79 -44.35 15.67 -18.12
C LEU A 79 -43.95 16.67 -17.02
N PRO A 80 -44.77 17.69 -16.72
CA PRO A 80 -44.51 18.57 -15.59
C PRO A 80 -44.60 17.81 -14.27
N VAL A 81 -43.71 18.13 -13.33
CA VAL A 81 -43.67 17.56 -11.98
C VAL A 81 -43.79 18.65 -10.93
N PRO A 82 -44.83 18.62 -10.07
CA PRO A 82 -44.96 19.54 -8.93
C PRO A 82 -43.83 19.35 -7.92
N LEU A 83 -43.22 20.44 -7.46
CA LEU A 83 -42.11 20.41 -6.51
C LEU A 83 -42.56 20.73 -5.07
N ALA A 84 -42.01 20.00 -4.09
CA ALA A 84 -42.15 20.32 -2.68
C ALA A 84 -41.42 21.65 -2.34
N GLY A 85 -41.82 22.35 -1.28
CA GLY A 85 -41.14 23.56 -0.77
C GLY A 85 -41.26 24.82 -1.65
N THR A 86 -41.73 24.71 -2.89
CA THR A 86 -41.76 25.84 -3.85
C THR A 86 -43.09 26.61 -3.92
N ALA A 87 -43.97 26.42 -2.92
CA ALA A 87 -45.31 26.96 -2.97
C ALA A 87 -45.29 28.50 -2.92
N SER A 88 -45.73 29.13 -4.02
CA SER A 88 -45.84 30.58 -4.10
C SER A 88 -47.12 31.03 -3.39
N ARG A 89 -47.00 31.76 -2.28
CA ARG A 89 -48.10 32.61 -1.82
C ARG A 89 -48.15 33.79 -2.80
N GLY A 90 -49.10 33.78 -3.74
CA GLY A 90 -49.44 35.00 -4.46
C GLY A 90 -49.77 36.13 -3.46
N GLY A 91 -49.84 37.38 -3.93
CA GLY A 91 -50.17 38.54 -3.09
C GLY A 91 -51.55 38.50 -2.39
N ASP A 92 -52.34 37.44 -2.61
CA ASP A 92 -53.63 37.17 -1.97
C ASP A 92 -53.46 36.08 -0.89
N PRO A 93 -53.59 36.41 0.41
CA PRO A 93 -53.40 35.48 1.51
C PRO A 93 -54.42 34.33 1.57
N ASP A 94 -55.56 34.44 0.86
CA ASP A 94 -56.62 33.41 0.85
C ASP A 94 -56.54 32.48 -0.38
N ALA A 95 -55.61 32.71 -1.31
CA ALA A 95 -55.42 31.84 -2.47
C ALA A 95 -54.73 30.52 -2.08
N PRO A 96 -55.18 29.36 -2.59
CA PRO A 96 -54.54 28.07 -2.31
C PRO A 96 -53.11 28.09 -2.85
N ALA A 97 -52.14 27.73 -1.99
CA ALA A 97 -50.73 27.69 -2.36
C ALA A 97 -50.50 26.52 -3.34
N VAL A 98 -50.19 26.83 -4.59
CA VAL A 98 -49.90 25.83 -5.63
C VAL A 98 -48.38 25.70 -5.77
N PRO A 99 -47.82 24.48 -5.74
CA PRO A 99 -46.39 24.28 -5.95
C PRO A 99 -45.97 24.61 -7.39
N ARG A 100 -44.74 25.12 -7.56
CA ARG A 100 -44.16 25.28 -8.89
C ARG A 100 -43.94 23.91 -9.52
N THR A 101 -44.11 23.82 -10.84
CA THR A 101 -43.80 22.61 -11.61
C THR A 101 -42.48 22.79 -12.37
N THR A 102 -41.69 21.72 -12.47
CA THR A 102 -40.56 21.64 -13.41
C THR A 102 -40.91 20.73 -14.58
N ILE A 103 -40.31 20.99 -15.75
CA ILE A 103 -40.54 20.21 -16.96
C ILE A 103 -39.67 18.94 -16.90
N GLY A 104 -40.33 17.79 -17.03
CA GLY A 104 -39.68 16.49 -17.10
C GLY A 104 -39.35 15.89 -15.73
N PRO A 105 -39.47 14.56 -15.57
CA PRO A 105 -39.20 13.85 -14.32
C PRO A 105 -37.73 13.49 -14.10
N ARG A 106 -36.86 13.67 -15.11
CA ARG A 106 -35.42 13.43 -14.94
C ARG A 106 -34.83 14.41 -13.94
N GLN A 107 -33.90 13.93 -13.11
CA GLN A 107 -33.26 14.72 -12.05
C GLN A 107 -34.23 15.16 -10.93
N ILE A 108 -35.42 14.55 -10.84
CA ILE A 108 -36.34 14.75 -9.74
C ILE A 108 -36.13 13.67 -8.70
N LEU A 109 -36.10 14.09 -7.44
CA LEU A 109 -36.07 13.20 -6.30
C LEU A 109 -37.50 12.87 -5.84
N LEU A 110 -37.80 11.59 -5.70
CA LEU A 110 -39.09 11.10 -5.22
C LEU A 110 -39.02 10.93 -3.70
N PRO A 111 -39.92 11.58 -2.93
CA PRO A 111 -39.91 11.43 -1.49
C PRO A 111 -40.19 9.97 -1.11
N LEU A 112 -39.38 9.43 -0.21
CA LEU A 112 -39.61 8.10 0.34
C LEU A 112 -40.74 8.16 1.38
N PRO A 113 -41.62 7.14 1.44
CA PRO A 113 -42.64 7.05 2.48
C PRO A 113 -41.96 7.12 3.85
N ASP A 114 -42.48 7.97 4.74
CA ASP A 114 -42.03 8.15 6.13
C ASP A 114 -40.62 8.73 6.35
N ALA A 115 -39.84 9.04 5.30
CA ALA A 115 -38.46 9.51 5.44
C ALA A 115 -38.27 11.04 5.35
N LEU A 116 -39.16 11.76 4.65
CA LEU A 116 -39.02 13.21 4.44
C LEU A 116 -40.20 13.97 5.05
N THR A 117 -39.92 14.75 6.09
CA THR A 117 -40.88 15.68 6.70
C THR A 117 -40.86 17.04 5.99
N GLY A 118 -41.86 17.88 6.24
CA GLY A 118 -41.94 19.24 5.68
C GLY A 118 -40.65 20.08 5.85
N PRO A 119 -40.06 20.15 7.05
CA PRO A 119 -38.81 20.88 7.27
C PRO A 119 -37.61 20.34 6.47
N VAL A 120 -37.49 19.02 6.31
CA VAL A 120 -36.40 18.41 5.52
C VAL A 120 -36.57 18.74 4.04
N LEU A 121 -37.80 18.69 3.52
CA LEU A 121 -38.10 19.06 2.14
C LEU A 121 -37.78 20.52 1.83
N ASP A 122 -37.99 21.41 2.80
CA ASP A 122 -37.65 22.83 2.69
C ASP A 122 -36.14 23.05 2.59
N ARG A 123 -35.35 22.41 3.47
CA ARG A 123 -33.87 22.47 3.43
C ARG A 123 -33.32 21.95 2.11
N LEU A 124 -33.85 20.83 1.60
CA LEU A 124 -33.46 20.29 0.28
C LEU A 124 -33.81 21.26 -0.86
N GLY A 125 -34.94 21.96 -0.75
CA GLY A 125 -35.34 23.00 -1.70
C GLY A 125 -34.37 24.19 -1.71
N ARG A 126 -33.92 24.65 -0.53
CA ARG A 126 -32.92 25.73 -0.37
C ARG A 126 -31.55 25.37 -0.91
N LEU A 127 -31.17 24.09 -0.83
CA LEU A 127 -30.00 23.54 -1.52
C LEU A 127 -30.20 23.43 -3.05
N GLY A 128 -31.34 23.81 -3.60
CA GLY A 128 -31.63 23.76 -5.04
C GLY A 128 -31.99 22.36 -5.56
N LEU A 129 -32.31 21.41 -4.68
CA LEU A 129 -32.78 20.09 -5.09
C LEU A 129 -34.26 20.13 -5.49
N LYS A 130 -34.58 19.38 -6.54
CA LYS A 130 -35.94 19.27 -7.06
C LYS A 130 -36.59 18.00 -6.53
N VAL A 131 -37.33 18.12 -5.44
CA VAL A 131 -38.09 17.00 -4.84
C VAL A 131 -39.54 17.05 -5.29
N ALA A 132 -40.09 15.94 -5.79
CA ALA A 132 -41.49 15.85 -6.16
C ALA A 132 -42.39 16.07 -4.93
N HIS A 133 -43.51 16.76 -5.12
CA HIS A 133 -44.50 16.95 -4.06
C HIS A 133 -45.02 15.57 -3.59
N PRO A 134 -45.09 15.28 -2.27
CA PRO A 134 -45.50 13.96 -1.76
C PRO A 134 -46.84 13.48 -2.32
N ASP A 135 -47.83 14.36 -2.40
CA ASP A 135 -49.15 14.03 -2.97
C ASP A 135 -49.18 13.83 -4.50
N ALA A 136 -48.11 14.20 -5.20
CA ALA A 136 -47.90 13.95 -6.63
C ALA A 136 -46.90 12.80 -6.92
N ALA A 137 -46.23 12.27 -5.89
CA ALA A 137 -45.26 11.20 -6.03
C ALA A 137 -45.92 9.93 -6.59
N HIS A 138 -45.32 9.36 -7.64
CA HIS A 138 -45.93 8.26 -8.38
C HIS A 138 -44.87 7.36 -9.05
N PRO A 139 -45.04 6.02 -9.08
CA PRO A 139 -44.08 5.08 -9.70
C PRO A 139 -43.82 5.30 -11.20
N LEU A 140 -44.72 5.99 -11.91
CA LEU A 140 -44.47 6.38 -13.30
C LEU A 140 -43.28 7.34 -13.40
N LEU A 141 -43.15 8.29 -12.46
CA LEU A 141 -42.05 9.26 -12.49
C LEU A 141 -40.70 8.57 -12.38
N GLU A 142 -40.61 7.54 -11.54
CA GLU A 142 -39.42 6.69 -11.41
C GLU A 142 -39.06 6.00 -12.73
N LYS A 143 -40.06 5.41 -13.42
CA LYS A 143 -39.88 4.81 -14.75
C LYS A 143 -39.43 5.81 -15.82
N LEU A 144 -39.69 7.10 -15.61
CA LEU A 144 -39.31 8.17 -16.53
C LEU A 144 -37.96 8.83 -16.15
N GLY A 145 -37.28 8.34 -15.10
CA GLY A 145 -35.95 8.77 -14.70
C GLY A 145 -35.90 9.68 -13.48
N ALA A 146 -36.99 9.80 -12.71
CA ALA A 146 -36.90 10.31 -11.34
C ALA A 146 -36.23 9.27 -10.44
N LEU A 147 -35.51 9.71 -9.43
CA LEU A 147 -34.76 8.84 -8.52
C LEU A 147 -35.40 8.86 -7.13
N PRO A 148 -35.42 7.74 -6.39
CA PRO A 148 -35.81 7.78 -4.98
C PRO A 148 -34.87 8.70 -4.21
N ALA A 149 -35.42 9.53 -3.33
CA ALA A 149 -34.68 10.42 -2.44
C ALA A 149 -34.06 9.65 -1.26
N THR A 150 -33.25 8.64 -1.54
CA THR A 150 -32.46 7.96 -0.49
C THR A 150 -31.41 8.94 0.05
N PRO A 151 -30.98 8.81 1.31
CA PRO A 151 -29.96 9.68 1.89
C PRO A 151 -28.70 9.80 1.02
N ARG A 152 -28.19 8.65 0.53
CA ARG A 152 -27.04 8.63 -0.39
C ARG A 152 -27.32 9.28 -1.75
N ALA A 153 -28.52 9.10 -2.33
CA ALA A 153 -28.88 9.74 -3.60
C ALA A 153 -29.00 11.26 -3.47
N VAL A 154 -29.50 11.76 -2.34
CA VAL A 154 -29.55 13.20 -2.02
C VAL A 154 -28.13 13.75 -1.84
N LEU A 155 -27.32 13.08 -1.02
CA LEU A 155 -25.96 13.49 -0.69
C LEU A 155 -25.05 13.59 -1.92
N THR A 156 -25.19 12.66 -2.85
CA THR A 156 -24.36 12.60 -4.08
C THR A 156 -24.83 13.53 -5.20
N THR A 157 -25.83 14.39 -4.95
CA THR A 157 -26.24 15.38 -5.94
C THR A 157 -25.16 16.46 -6.12
N PRO A 158 -25.01 17.01 -7.33
CA PRO A 158 -24.07 18.12 -7.58
C PRO A 158 -24.32 19.33 -6.68
N GLN A 159 -25.58 19.58 -6.31
CA GLN A 159 -25.98 20.67 -5.43
C GLN A 159 -25.40 20.53 -4.02
N VAL A 160 -25.55 19.34 -3.41
CA VAL A 160 -25.01 19.09 -2.07
C VAL A 160 -23.48 19.11 -2.10
N ARG A 161 -22.87 18.52 -3.13
CA ARG A 161 -21.40 18.59 -3.31
C ARG A 161 -20.89 20.02 -3.41
N ALA A 162 -21.56 20.88 -4.17
CA ALA A 162 -21.20 22.30 -4.29
C ALA A 162 -21.41 23.06 -2.97
N ALA A 163 -22.48 22.77 -2.23
CA ALA A 163 -22.73 23.39 -0.93
C ALA A 163 -21.66 23.01 0.11
N VAL A 164 -21.21 21.76 0.12
CA VAL A 164 -20.12 21.29 0.99
C VAL A 164 -18.79 21.93 0.59
N ALA A 165 -18.46 21.96 -0.70
CA ALA A 165 -17.21 22.57 -1.17
C ALA A 165 -17.13 24.08 -0.84
N GLY A 166 -18.24 24.81 -0.87
CA GLY A 166 -18.30 26.22 -0.49
C GLY A 166 -18.66 26.48 0.98
N SER A 167 -18.63 25.46 1.85
CA SER A 167 -19.14 25.58 3.22
C SER A 167 -18.25 26.45 4.13
N LEU A 168 -16.94 26.50 3.87
CA LEU A 168 -16.00 27.39 4.58
C LEU A 168 -16.32 28.87 4.32
N ASP A 169 -16.69 29.20 3.07
CA ASP A 169 -16.99 30.58 2.64
C ASP A 169 -18.46 30.99 2.88
N ALA A 170 -19.30 30.09 3.37
CA ALA A 170 -20.75 30.29 3.45
C ALA A 170 -21.16 31.51 4.30
N GLY A 171 -20.30 31.98 5.22
CA GLY A 171 -20.51 33.18 6.02
C GLY A 171 -20.22 34.51 5.31
N GLU A 172 -19.54 34.51 4.15
CA GLU A 172 -19.13 35.72 3.45
C GLU A 172 -20.18 36.24 2.45
N ILE A 173 -21.03 35.34 1.92
CA ILE A 173 -22.03 35.66 0.90
C ILE A 173 -23.42 35.68 1.55
N TRP A 174 -24.01 36.87 1.68
CA TRP A 174 -25.38 37.01 2.18
C TRP A 174 -26.39 36.60 1.11
N ASP A 175 -26.80 35.33 1.14
CA ASP A 175 -27.96 34.81 0.40
C ASP A 175 -29.05 34.38 1.40
N GLU A 176 -30.15 35.14 1.47
CA GLU A 176 -31.27 34.85 2.38
C GLU A 176 -31.96 33.51 2.09
N ASP A 177 -31.79 32.96 0.88
CA ASP A 177 -32.42 31.70 0.45
C ASP A 177 -31.50 30.47 0.66
N ALA A 178 -30.20 30.65 0.90
CA ALA A 178 -29.24 29.55 1.14
C ALA A 178 -29.31 29.01 2.59
N LEU A 179 -28.88 27.77 2.82
CA LEU A 179 -28.70 27.25 4.19
C LEU A 179 -27.55 27.99 4.88
N ASP A 180 -27.70 28.27 6.18
CA ASP A 180 -26.55 28.66 6.99
C ASP A 180 -25.64 27.44 7.28
N GLY A 181 -24.44 27.70 7.82
CA GLY A 181 -23.45 26.66 8.08
C GLY A 181 -23.96 25.56 9.01
N ASP A 182 -24.60 25.92 10.12
CA ASP A 182 -25.15 24.96 11.09
C ASP A 182 -26.26 24.08 10.48
N GLU A 183 -27.14 24.67 9.67
CA GLU A 183 -28.19 23.96 8.95
C GLU A 183 -27.61 23.00 7.90
N LEU A 184 -26.54 23.41 7.21
CA LEU A 184 -25.83 22.55 6.26
C LEU A 184 -25.17 21.36 6.98
N VAL A 185 -24.43 21.60 8.06
CA VAL A 185 -23.79 20.56 8.86
C VAL A 185 -24.81 19.56 9.38
N ASP A 186 -25.92 20.02 9.98
CA ASP A 186 -26.98 19.14 10.48
C ASP A 186 -27.61 18.31 9.37
N THR A 187 -27.79 18.91 8.18
CA THR A 187 -28.35 18.23 7.02
C THR A 187 -27.40 17.18 6.47
N VAL A 188 -26.12 17.52 6.27
CA VAL A 188 -25.11 16.60 5.73
C VAL A 188 -24.86 15.45 6.70
N LEU A 189 -24.63 15.72 7.99
CA LEU A 189 -24.41 14.67 8.99
C LEU A 189 -25.62 13.75 9.17
N THR A 190 -26.85 14.28 9.04
CA THR A 190 -28.07 13.45 8.97
C THR A 190 -28.03 12.51 7.77
N LEU A 191 -27.73 13.04 6.57
CA LEU A 191 -27.67 12.25 5.35
C LEU A 191 -26.58 11.18 5.40
N VAL A 192 -25.42 11.50 5.96
CA VAL A 192 -24.27 10.60 6.14
C VAL A 192 -24.63 9.46 7.11
N ARG A 193 -25.23 9.79 8.26
CA ARG A 193 -25.71 8.80 9.25
C ARG A 193 -26.78 7.90 8.64
N ASP A 194 -27.79 8.48 7.99
CA ASP A 194 -28.93 7.74 7.47
C ASP A 194 -28.57 6.93 6.20
N ALA A 195 -27.48 7.30 5.52
CA ALA A 195 -26.85 6.51 4.45
C ALA A 195 -25.92 5.41 4.97
N ASP A 196 -25.62 5.37 6.27
CA ASP A 196 -24.69 4.44 6.91
C ASP A 196 -23.30 4.45 6.24
N LEU A 197 -22.79 5.65 5.92
CA LEU A 197 -21.49 5.79 5.26
C LEU A 197 -20.34 5.41 6.19
N VAL A 198 -19.28 4.84 5.63
CA VAL A 198 -18.03 4.60 6.36
C VAL A 198 -16.92 5.51 5.83
N PRO A 199 -15.83 5.73 6.59
CA PRO A 199 -14.69 6.51 6.11
C PRO A 199 -14.20 6.01 4.74
N GLY A 200 -14.02 6.95 3.80
CA GLY A 200 -13.58 6.67 2.43
C GLY A 200 -14.70 6.42 1.42
N ASP A 201 -15.96 6.29 1.83
CA ASP A 201 -17.10 6.10 0.89
C ASP A 201 -17.32 7.31 -0.04
N GLU A 202 -17.17 8.52 0.49
CA GLU A 202 -17.38 9.78 -0.21
C GLU A 202 -16.32 10.81 0.25
N PRO A 203 -15.06 10.72 -0.22
CA PRO A 203 -13.94 11.48 0.36
C PRO A 203 -14.07 13.02 0.26
N TRP A 204 -14.81 13.53 -0.72
CA TRP A 204 -15.10 14.95 -0.88
C TRP A 204 -15.86 15.57 0.31
N LEU A 205 -16.44 14.74 1.20
CA LEU A 205 -17.05 15.22 2.44
C LEU A 205 -16.04 15.82 3.41
N GLY A 206 -14.73 15.56 3.22
CA GLY A 206 -13.64 16.20 3.97
C GLY A 206 -13.65 17.73 3.91
N ALA A 207 -14.26 18.31 2.87
CA ALA A 207 -14.41 19.74 2.71
C ALA A 207 -15.50 20.37 3.60
N LEU A 208 -16.34 19.57 4.26
CA LEU A 208 -17.42 20.11 5.08
C LEU A 208 -16.83 20.91 6.24
N ALA A 209 -17.14 22.21 6.29
CA ALA A 209 -16.77 23.08 7.39
C ALA A 209 -17.48 22.63 8.67
N LEU A 210 -16.71 22.20 9.66
CA LEU A 210 -17.17 21.85 11.00
C LEU A 210 -16.48 22.79 12.00
N PRO A 211 -17.13 23.12 13.13
CA PRO A 211 -16.48 23.85 14.21
C PRO A 211 -15.36 23.01 14.83
N ASP A 212 -14.21 23.65 15.01
CA ASP A 212 -13.11 23.15 15.83
C ASP A 212 -13.36 23.39 17.34
N GLU A 213 -12.38 23.07 18.18
CA GLU A 213 -12.44 23.24 19.64
C GLU A 213 -12.55 24.70 20.11
N ASP A 214 -12.21 25.67 19.26
CA ASP A 214 -12.39 27.10 19.51
C ASP A 214 -13.71 27.64 18.90
N GLY A 215 -14.43 26.81 18.15
CA GLY A 215 -15.67 27.15 17.45
C GLY A 215 -15.46 27.81 16.09
N GLU A 216 -14.22 27.82 15.58
CA GLU A 216 -13.89 28.33 14.25
C GLU A 216 -14.15 27.25 13.17
N PRO A 217 -14.64 27.63 11.98
CA PRO A 217 -14.91 26.66 10.92
C PRO A 217 -13.63 26.13 10.29
N ALA A 218 -13.46 24.81 10.28
CA ALA A 218 -12.35 24.11 9.63
C ALA A 218 -12.85 22.93 8.78
N PRO A 219 -12.13 22.51 7.73
CA PRO A 219 -12.50 21.33 6.96
C PRO A 219 -12.56 20.08 7.84
N ALA A 220 -13.61 19.28 7.71
CA ALA A 220 -13.78 18.03 8.45
C ALA A 220 -12.56 17.09 8.32
N GLY A 221 -11.95 17.05 7.13
CA GLY A 221 -10.77 16.22 6.84
C GLY A 221 -9.49 16.65 7.58
N GLU A 222 -9.49 17.81 8.23
CA GLU A 222 -8.34 18.39 8.95
C GLU A 222 -8.57 18.41 10.46
N LEU A 223 -9.74 17.97 10.92
CA LEU A 223 -10.08 17.90 12.34
C LEU A 223 -9.82 16.52 12.92
N VAL A 224 -9.45 16.49 14.19
CA VAL A 224 -9.25 15.25 14.94
C VAL A 224 -10.43 15.00 15.89
N LEU A 225 -10.94 13.77 15.92
CA LEU A 225 -12.02 13.40 16.82
C LEU A 225 -11.52 13.39 18.28
N PRO A 226 -12.13 14.15 19.20
CA PRO A 226 -11.74 14.17 20.61
C PRO A 226 -11.74 12.78 21.26
N GLY A 227 -10.68 12.45 21.99
CA GLY A 227 -10.56 11.17 22.71
C GLY A 227 -10.35 9.94 21.81
N SER A 228 -10.13 10.13 20.51
CA SER A 228 -9.83 9.05 19.57
C SER A 228 -8.40 8.49 19.74
N PRO A 229 -8.13 7.28 19.21
CA PRO A 229 -6.76 6.75 19.16
C PRO A 229 -5.75 7.69 18.51
N PHE A 230 -6.13 8.39 17.44
CA PHE A 230 -5.23 9.35 16.79
C PHE A 230 -4.93 10.57 17.69
N ALA A 231 -5.97 11.13 18.34
CA ALA A 231 -5.80 12.23 19.29
C ALA A 231 -4.84 11.87 20.45
N ALA A 232 -4.77 10.59 20.82
CA ALA A 232 -3.90 10.12 21.91
C ALA A 232 -2.43 9.94 21.51
N VAL A 233 -2.12 9.90 20.21
CA VAL A 233 -0.73 9.73 19.71
C VAL A 233 -0.18 10.97 19.02
N MET A 234 -1.04 11.91 18.62
CA MET A 234 -0.66 13.18 18.02
C MET A 234 -0.01 14.12 19.06
N ARG A 235 1.01 14.88 18.64
CA ARG A 235 1.58 15.96 19.43
C ARG A 235 0.52 17.04 19.68
N GLU A 236 0.49 17.58 20.90
CA GLU A 236 -0.48 18.60 21.30
C GLU A 236 -0.37 19.86 20.41
N GLY A 237 -1.49 20.27 19.81
CA GLY A 237 -1.58 21.50 19.01
C GLY A 237 -1.15 21.39 17.55
N GLU A 238 -0.88 20.20 17.02
CA GLU A 238 -0.56 20.02 15.58
C GLU A 238 -1.79 20.11 14.67
N LEU A 239 -2.91 19.49 15.07
CA LEU A 239 -4.21 19.63 14.42
C LEU A 239 -5.28 19.99 15.46
N ALA A 240 -6.27 20.77 15.02
CA ALA A 240 -7.38 21.16 15.87
C ALA A 240 -8.32 19.96 16.13
N LEU A 241 -8.84 19.88 17.36
CA LEU A 241 -9.88 18.91 17.68
C LEU A 241 -11.22 19.40 17.13
N CYS A 242 -12.08 18.46 16.72
CA CYS A 242 -13.48 18.77 16.42
C CYS A 242 -14.22 19.19 17.70
N ASP A 243 -15.12 20.18 17.61
CA ASP A 243 -15.93 20.65 18.74
C ASP A 243 -16.53 19.50 19.58
N GLU A 244 -16.32 19.55 20.90
CA GLU A 244 -16.73 18.49 21.81
C GLU A 244 -18.26 18.33 21.88
N GLU A 245 -19.02 19.42 21.76
CA GLU A 245 -20.49 19.36 21.80
C GLU A 245 -21.05 18.69 20.54
N LEU A 246 -20.50 19.02 19.38
CA LEU A 246 -20.80 18.40 18.09
C LEU A 246 -20.43 16.91 18.10
N ALA A 247 -19.22 16.57 18.57
CA ALA A 247 -18.76 15.20 18.72
C ALA A 247 -19.66 14.38 19.65
N GLY A 248 -20.06 14.96 20.79
CA GLY A 248 -20.99 14.33 21.72
C GLY A 248 -22.40 14.11 21.14
N ARG A 249 -22.87 15.00 20.26
CA ARG A 249 -24.18 14.91 19.61
C ARG A 249 -24.23 13.87 18.49
N TRP A 250 -23.23 13.85 17.63
CA TRP A 250 -23.23 13.02 16.42
C TRP A 250 -22.54 11.67 16.60
N GLY A 251 -21.59 11.58 17.53
CA GLY A 251 -20.75 10.41 17.70
C GLY A 251 -19.74 10.22 16.56
N GLU A 252 -19.00 9.12 16.63
CA GLU A 252 -17.84 8.85 15.77
C GLU A 252 -18.20 8.60 14.30
N GLN A 253 -19.24 7.80 14.00
CA GLN A 253 -19.49 7.31 12.64
C GLN A 253 -19.79 8.43 11.62
N PRO A 254 -20.70 9.39 11.87
CA PRO A 254 -20.97 10.44 10.89
C PRO A 254 -19.76 11.38 10.67
N LEU A 255 -19.04 11.70 11.74
CA LEU A 255 -17.89 12.61 11.68
C LEU A 255 -16.72 11.98 10.94
N THR A 256 -16.37 10.74 11.26
CA THR A 256 -15.29 10.01 10.56
C THR A 256 -15.63 9.70 9.11
N ALA A 257 -16.90 9.46 8.78
CA ALA A 257 -17.35 9.33 7.40
C ALA A 257 -17.22 10.64 6.60
N CYS A 258 -17.27 11.79 7.27
CA CYS A 258 -16.94 13.10 6.70
C CYS A 258 -15.44 13.41 6.69
N GLY A 259 -14.57 12.55 7.22
CA GLY A 259 -13.12 12.74 7.18
C GLY A 259 -12.47 13.15 8.51
N VAL A 260 -13.25 13.40 9.58
CA VAL A 260 -12.68 13.69 10.90
C VAL A 260 -11.82 12.52 11.38
N LEU A 261 -10.59 12.81 11.76
CA LEU A 261 -9.56 11.81 12.04
C LEU A 261 -9.78 11.15 13.40
N ALA A 262 -10.18 9.87 13.41
CA ALA A 262 -10.17 9.03 14.62
C ALA A 262 -8.96 8.06 14.67
N THR A 263 -8.35 7.82 13.52
CA THR A 263 -7.13 7.04 13.29
C THR A 263 -6.35 7.73 12.16
N PHE A 264 -5.12 7.30 11.87
CA PHE A 264 -4.39 7.77 10.69
C PHE A 264 -5.23 7.64 9.41
N ALA A 265 -5.15 8.66 8.56
CA ALA A 265 -5.75 8.66 7.23
C ALA A 265 -4.82 8.01 6.19
N LEU A 266 -5.45 7.45 5.16
CA LEU A 266 -4.74 6.90 4.01
C LEU A 266 -4.90 7.83 2.81
N VAL A 267 -3.78 8.21 2.22
CA VAL A 267 -3.74 8.75 0.87
C VAL A 267 -3.85 7.58 -0.11
N ARG A 268 -4.77 7.69 -1.07
CA ARG A 268 -5.01 6.70 -2.12
C ARG A 268 -5.08 7.39 -3.47
N ALA A 269 -3.96 7.36 -4.20
CA ALA A 269 -3.85 7.98 -5.51
C ALA A 269 -3.59 6.92 -6.58
N THR A 270 -4.19 7.08 -7.75
CA THR A 270 -3.99 6.20 -8.91
C THR A 270 -3.26 6.94 -10.01
N ASP A 271 -2.42 6.23 -10.76
CA ASP A 271 -1.67 6.80 -11.88
C ASP A 271 -0.81 8.01 -11.48
N VAL A 272 -0.10 7.90 -10.36
CA VAL A 272 0.79 8.96 -9.84
C VAL A 272 2.05 9.03 -10.67
N VAL A 273 2.29 10.16 -11.33
CA VAL A 273 3.54 10.44 -12.03
C VAL A 273 4.65 10.62 -10.99
N LEU A 274 5.72 9.84 -11.10
CA LEU A 274 6.87 9.92 -10.19
C LEU A 274 7.84 11.00 -10.68
N ASP A 275 7.43 12.24 -10.50
CA ASP A 275 8.23 13.45 -10.72
C ASP A 275 8.30 14.23 -9.39
N PRO A 276 9.48 14.33 -8.74
CA PRO A 276 9.62 15.00 -7.45
C PRO A 276 9.11 16.45 -7.47
N ASP A 277 9.27 17.15 -8.60
CA ASP A 277 8.84 18.54 -8.75
C ASP A 277 7.31 18.69 -8.87
N GLU A 278 6.57 17.61 -9.19
CA GLU A 278 5.10 17.60 -9.30
C GLU A 278 4.39 17.02 -8.05
N LEU A 279 5.15 16.47 -7.10
CA LEU A 279 4.62 15.86 -5.87
C LEU A 279 4.50 16.88 -4.72
N GLU A 280 3.87 18.02 -5.00
CA GLU A 280 3.51 19.03 -4.00
C GLU A 280 2.01 18.94 -3.68
N PRO A 281 1.56 19.34 -2.46
CA PRO A 281 0.14 19.45 -2.15
C PRO A 281 -0.60 20.30 -3.19
N ARG A 282 -1.77 19.85 -3.62
CA ARG A 282 -2.60 20.61 -4.57
C ARG A 282 -3.09 21.91 -3.94
N ASP A 283 -3.18 22.96 -4.76
CA ASP A 283 -3.87 24.19 -4.39
C ASP A 283 -5.36 23.89 -4.15
N GLY A 284 -5.79 23.84 -2.89
CA GLY A 284 -7.15 23.58 -2.47
C GLY A 284 -7.42 24.04 -1.04
N ASP A 285 -8.69 24.15 -0.69
CA ASP A 285 -9.12 24.64 0.64
C ASP A 285 -9.13 23.55 1.71
N PHE A 286 -8.85 22.29 1.33
CA PHE A 286 -8.81 21.15 2.25
C PHE A 286 -7.92 20.02 1.72
N ALA A 287 -7.46 19.17 2.64
CA ALA A 287 -6.74 17.94 2.33
C ALA A 287 -7.58 16.88 1.58
N GLU A 288 -7.28 16.68 0.28
CA GLU A 288 -7.93 15.64 -0.54
C GLU A 288 -7.33 14.24 -0.30
N SER A 289 -8.16 13.20 -0.21
CA SER A 289 -7.71 11.83 0.10
C SER A 289 -6.84 11.16 -0.98
N ASP A 290 -6.84 11.70 -2.20
CA ASP A 290 -6.07 11.18 -3.33
C ASP A 290 -4.92 12.11 -3.74
N ASP A 291 -4.57 13.06 -2.88
CA ASP A 291 -3.43 13.94 -3.08
C ASP A 291 -2.18 13.37 -2.42
N ALA A 292 -1.26 12.85 -3.26
CA ALA A 292 0.03 12.33 -2.82
C ALA A 292 0.95 13.41 -2.26
N GLY A 293 0.76 14.68 -2.64
CA GLY A 293 1.56 15.81 -2.17
C GLY A 293 1.40 16.08 -0.67
N LEU A 294 0.32 15.62 -0.05
CA LEU A 294 0.06 15.74 1.38
C LEU A 294 0.99 14.88 2.27
N LEU A 295 1.78 14.00 1.65
CA LEU A 295 2.70 13.12 2.35
C LEU A 295 4.01 13.86 2.63
N ASP A 296 4.46 13.86 3.89
CA ASP A 296 5.71 14.51 4.31
C ASP A 296 6.93 13.96 3.54
N ALA A 297 7.74 14.85 2.96
CA ALA A 297 8.93 14.49 2.18
C ALA A 297 8.68 13.45 1.05
N VAL A 298 7.51 13.50 0.41
CA VAL A 298 7.15 12.59 -0.69
C VAL A 298 8.01 12.78 -1.95
N ASP A 299 8.52 14.00 -2.16
CA ASP A 299 9.52 14.34 -3.16
C ASP A 299 10.81 13.54 -2.95
N VAL A 300 11.30 13.48 -1.71
CA VAL A 300 12.51 12.71 -1.34
C VAL A 300 12.29 11.20 -1.52
N TRP A 301 11.10 10.70 -1.14
CA TRP A 301 10.73 9.31 -1.42
C TRP A 301 10.73 9.00 -2.92
N CYS A 302 10.27 9.94 -3.74
CA CYS A 302 10.27 9.82 -5.18
C CYS A 302 11.69 9.80 -5.75
N GLU A 303 12.58 10.70 -5.30
CA GLU A 303 14.00 10.71 -5.67
C GLU A 303 14.68 9.37 -5.34
N ASP A 304 14.50 8.87 -4.11
CA ASP A 304 15.06 7.59 -3.66
C ASP A 304 14.59 6.40 -4.52
N ILE A 305 13.34 6.45 -5.00
CA ILE A 305 12.83 5.44 -5.93
C ILE A 305 13.49 5.59 -7.30
N LEU A 306 13.55 6.80 -7.84
CA LEU A 306 14.11 7.07 -9.17
C LEU A 306 15.58 6.63 -9.26
N ASP A 307 16.37 6.82 -8.20
CA ASP A 307 17.75 6.36 -8.10
C ASP A 307 17.91 4.83 -8.21
N GLN A 308 16.84 4.07 -7.94
CA GLN A 308 16.81 2.60 -8.05
C GLN A 308 16.26 2.10 -9.39
N LEU A 309 15.74 3.01 -10.22
CA LEU A 309 15.16 2.70 -11.52
C LEU A 309 16.15 3.04 -12.63
N PRO A 310 16.02 2.40 -13.82
CA PRO A 310 16.81 2.80 -14.98
C PRO A 310 16.52 4.25 -15.36
N ASP A 311 17.54 4.98 -15.84
CA ASP A 311 17.35 6.32 -16.40
C ASP A 311 16.34 6.30 -17.55
N THR A 312 15.27 7.09 -17.45
CA THR A 312 14.21 7.18 -18.47
C THR A 312 14.03 8.60 -19.01
N VAL A 313 13.51 8.71 -20.23
CA VAL A 313 13.24 10.02 -20.90
C VAL A 313 11.97 10.69 -20.37
N VAL A 314 11.03 9.90 -19.84
CA VAL A 314 9.80 10.37 -19.20
C VAL A 314 9.68 9.76 -17.81
N PRO A 315 9.08 10.46 -16.84
CA PRO A 315 8.90 9.93 -15.51
C PRO A 315 8.09 8.62 -15.51
N PRO A 316 8.46 7.64 -14.68
CA PRO A 316 7.67 6.45 -14.47
C PRO A 316 6.38 6.76 -13.68
N VAL A 317 5.44 5.81 -13.63
CA VAL A 317 4.12 6.02 -13.00
C VAL A 317 3.85 4.96 -11.94
N ALA A 318 3.54 5.36 -10.70
CA ALA A 318 2.99 4.45 -9.71
C ALA A 318 1.50 4.21 -10.00
N THR A 319 1.13 2.97 -10.32
CA THR A 319 -0.24 2.64 -10.75
C THR A 319 -1.26 2.86 -9.65
N GLU A 320 -0.85 2.58 -8.41
CA GLU A 320 -1.62 2.84 -7.19
C GLU A 320 -0.63 3.14 -6.08
N LEU A 321 -0.83 4.26 -5.40
CA LEU A 321 -0.11 4.69 -4.22
C LEU A 321 -1.08 4.66 -3.04
N VAL A 322 -0.73 3.87 -2.02
CA VAL A 322 -1.45 3.81 -0.74
C VAL A 322 -0.46 4.12 0.36
N ALA A 323 -0.64 5.23 1.06
CA ALA A 323 0.30 5.74 2.03
C ALA A 323 -0.41 6.30 3.26
N VAL A 324 0.24 6.25 4.41
CA VAL A 324 -0.26 6.88 5.64
C VAL A 324 0.25 8.32 5.69
N ARG A 325 -0.65 9.29 5.85
CA ARG A 325 -0.29 10.70 6.08
C ARG A 325 -0.16 11.02 7.56
N ASP A 326 0.38 12.19 7.88
CA ASP A 326 0.50 12.74 9.24
C ASP A 326 1.34 11.89 10.20
N LEU A 327 2.34 11.17 9.69
CA LEU A 327 3.26 10.40 10.53
C LEU A 327 4.19 11.30 11.35
N ASP A 328 4.50 12.48 10.83
CA ASP A 328 5.30 13.54 11.44
C ASP A 328 4.58 14.22 12.62
N LEU A 329 3.25 14.08 12.72
CA LEU A 329 2.46 14.65 13.81
C LEU A 329 2.50 13.79 15.09
N VAL A 330 3.07 12.59 15.04
CA VAL A 330 3.12 11.67 16.19
C VAL A 330 4.05 12.19 17.28
N ASP A 331 3.62 12.06 18.54
CA ASP A 331 4.43 12.37 19.71
C ASP A 331 5.53 11.32 19.89
N ASP A 332 6.75 11.79 20.17
CA ASP A 332 7.94 10.94 20.32
C ASP A 332 7.73 9.83 21.36
N ASP A 333 6.94 10.09 22.42
CA ASP A 333 6.64 9.11 23.48
C ASP A 333 5.46 8.18 23.13
N ALA A 334 4.77 8.42 22.02
CA ALA A 334 3.57 7.69 21.57
C ALA A 334 3.80 6.72 20.39
N TRP A 335 5.03 6.64 19.87
CA TRP A 335 5.38 5.73 18.78
C TRP A 335 5.02 4.25 19.01
N PRO A 336 5.17 3.66 20.23
CA PRO A 336 4.73 2.29 20.46
C PRO A 336 3.22 2.07 20.17
N GLN A 337 2.39 3.04 20.54
CA GLN A 337 0.94 3.05 20.30
C GLN A 337 0.64 3.27 18.81
N ALA A 338 1.31 4.25 18.17
CA ALA A 338 1.16 4.54 16.75
C ALA A 338 1.54 3.33 15.88
N LEU A 339 2.67 2.68 16.16
CA LEU A 339 3.08 1.48 15.44
C LEU A 339 2.13 0.30 15.64
N ALA A 340 1.49 0.17 16.82
CA ALA A 340 0.44 -0.82 17.05
C ALA A 340 -0.84 -0.55 16.24
N MET A 341 -1.14 0.73 15.95
CA MET A 341 -2.21 1.11 15.01
C MET A 341 -1.82 0.76 13.57
N LEU A 342 -0.61 1.15 13.14
CA LEU A 342 -0.07 0.90 11.80
C LEU A 342 0.07 -0.60 11.49
N ALA A 343 0.26 -1.45 12.49
CA ALA A 343 0.33 -2.90 12.33
C ALA A 343 -1.03 -3.57 12.03
N ARG A 344 -2.15 -2.82 11.99
CA ARG A 344 -3.49 -3.35 11.72
C ARG A 344 -4.01 -2.92 10.34
N PRO A 345 -4.73 -3.79 9.60
CA PRO A 345 -5.41 -3.37 8.38
C PRO A 345 -6.43 -2.24 8.66
N PRO A 346 -6.62 -1.28 7.74
CA PRO A 346 -5.97 -1.20 6.42
C PRO A 346 -4.58 -0.54 6.43
N LEU A 347 -4.14 0.09 7.52
CA LEU A 347 -2.85 0.81 7.61
C LEU A 347 -1.65 -0.10 7.35
N ARG A 348 -1.74 -1.35 7.83
CA ARG A 348 -0.74 -2.38 7.60
C ARG A 348 -0.45 -2.60 6.11
N ASP A 349 -1.45 -2.46 5.26
CA ASP A 349 -1.27 -2.67 3.82
C ASP A 349 -0.41 -1.56 3.20
N ALA A 350 -0.64 -0.31 3.60
CA ALA A 350 0.18 0.85 3.19
C ALA A 350 1.65 0.74 3.63
N LEU A 351 1.92 -0.03 4.69
CA LEU A 351 3.26 -0.31 5.19
C LEU A 351 3.92 -1.50 4.50
N THR A 352 3.16 -2.53 4.16
CA THR A 352 3.74 -3.85 3.82
C THR A 352 3.57 -4.27 2.37
N GLN A 353 2.68 -3.64 1.61
CA GLN A 353 2.46 -3.95 0.20
C GLN A 353 3.38 -3.09 -0.69
N PRO A 354 4.21 -3.69 -1.55
CA PRO A 354 5.04 -2.93 -2.49
C PRO A 354 4.21 -2.08 -3.45
N VAL A 355 4.76 -0.92 -3.82
CA VAL A 355 4.17 -0.05 -4.85
C VAL A 355 4.61 -0.57 -6.22
N ARG A 356 3.67 -0.64 -7.16
CA ARG A 356 3.95 -1.05 -8.53
C ARG A 356 4.18 0.17 -9.41
N VAL A 357 5.37 0.23 -9.98
CA VAL A 357 5.80 1.30 -10.89
C VAL A 357 5.78 0.78 -12.32
N LEU A 358 5.08 1.48 -13.20
CA LEU A 358 5.06 1.27 -14.64
C LEU A 358 6.17 2.12 -15.28
N LEU A 359 7.10 1.44 -15.94
CA LEU A 359 8.19 2.08 -16.68
C LEU A 359 7.72 2.47 -18.10
N PRO A 360 8.39 3.45 -18.75
CA PRO A 360 8.01 3.92 -20.09
C PRO A 360 8.12 2.87 -21.20
N ASP A 361 8.89 1.80 -20.97
CA ASP A 361 9.02 0.67 -21.88
C ASP A 361 7.87 -0.36 -21.75
N GLY A 362 6.93 -0.13 -20.82
CA GLY A 362 5.76 -0.97 -20.54
C GLY A 362 6.03 -2.10 -19.55
N THR A 363 7.25 -2.21 -19.01
CA THR A 363 7.57 -3.15 -17.92
C THR A 363 7.15 -2.58 -16.58
N THR A 364 7.07 -3.42 -15.54
CA THR A 364 6.74 -2.97 -14.19
C THR A 364 7.76 -3.43 -13.17
N GLN A 365 8.11 -2.55 -12.25
CA GLN A 365 9.00 -2.83 -11.13
C GLN A 365 8.24 -2.63 -9.81
N SER A 366 8.60 -3.40 -8.78
CA SER A 366 8.06 -3.22 -7.43
C SER A 366 9.05 -2.41 -6.61
N VAL A 367 8.55 -1.39 -5.94
CA VAL A 367 9.36 -0.48 -5.11
C VAL A 367 8.78 -0.43 -3.69
N ARG A 368 9.57 0.13 -2.78
CA ARG A 368 9.19 0.27 -1.37
C ARG A 368 8.02 1.25 -1.22
N PRO A 369 6.97 0.92 -0.44
CA PRO A 369 5.89 1.86 -0.19
C PRO A 369 6.38 3.02 0.69
N TYR A 370 5.82 4.21 0.46
CA TYR A 370 6.15 5.44 1.18
C TYR A 370 6.15 5.26 2.70
N THR A 371 5.09 4.67 3.26
CA THR A 371 4.97 4.46 4.73
C THR A 371 6.14 3.67 5.31
N ALA A 372 6.64 2.66 4.58
CA ALA A 372 7.79 1.87 5.01
C ALA A 372 9.11 2.65 4.88
N TRP A 373 9.24 3.45 3.82
CA TRP A 373 10.39 4.32 3.62
C TRP A 373 10.48 5.37 4.73
N TRP A 374 9.39 6.07 5.04
CA TRP A 374 9.35 7.12 6.06
C TRP A 374 9.72 6.54 7.43
N LEU A 375 9.06 5.46 7.86
CA LEU A 375 9.30 4.86 9.18
C LEU A 375 10.72 4.28 9.36
N ARG A 376 11.40 3.91 8.26
CA ARG A 376 12.76 3.37 8.30
C ARG A 376 13.79 4.40 8.75
N ASP A 377 13.64 5.65 8.32
CA ASP A 377 14.62 6.73 8.58
C ASP A 377 14.23 7.67 9.73
N HIS A 378 13.05 7.48 10.33
CA HIS A 378 12.59 8.25 11.48
C HIS A 378 12.84 7.52 12.81
N PRO A 379 13.08 8.25 13.92
CA PRO A 379 13.45 7.69 15.22
C PRO A 379 12.27 7.04 15.99
N VAL A 380 11.56 6.13 15.34
CA VAL A 380 10.27 5.57 15.81
C VAL A 380 10.40 4.38 16.77
N LEU A 381 11.61 3.86 17.01
CA LEU A 381 11.87 2.76 17.94
C LEU A 381 12.82 3.18 19.06
N ASP A 382 12.27 3.52 20.23
CA ASP A 382 13.00 4.05 21.39
C ASP A 382 13.89 5.26 21.03
N GLY A 383 13.40 6.17 20.18
CA GLY A 383 14.16 7.32 19.68
C GLY A 383 15.28 6.97 18.68
N ARG A 384 15.25 5.76 18.11
CA ARG A 384 16.24 5.27 17.13
C ARG A 384 15.58 4.94 15.81
N ARG A 385 16.34 5.12 14.72
CA ARG A 385 15.94 4.75 13.37
C ARG A 385 15.90 3.22 13.24
N PRO A 386 14.78 2.63 12.80
CA PRO A 386 14.69 1.20 12.57
C PRO A 386 15.70 0.64 11.57
N ALA A 387 16.01 1.36 10.49
CA ALA A 387 17.01 0.97 9.50
C ALA A 387 18.42 1.05 10.11
N GLY A 388 18.88 -0.06 10.69
CA GLY A 388 20.12 -0.13 11.46
C GLY A 388 19.99 -0.90 12.77
N LEU A 389 18.77 -1.30 13.11
CA LEU A 389 18.47 -2.16 14.24
C LEU A 389 18.28 -3.62 13.79
N ARG A 390 18.51 -4.54 14.71
CA ARG A 390 18.12 -5.94 14.57
C ARG A 390 17.12 -6.33 15.65
N ALA A 391 16.26 -7.29 15.32
CA ALA A 391 15.36 -7.86 16.31
C ALA A 391 16.16 -8.54 17.43
N GLU A 392 15.87 -8.21 18.68
CA GLU A 392 16.42 -8.93 19.82
C GLU A 392 16.00 -10.42 19.77
N GLY A 393 16.94 -11.33 20.01
CA GLY A 393 16.72 -12.78 19.83
C GLY A 393 16.65 -13.26 18.37
N GLY A 394 16.87 -12.37 17.38
CA GLY A 394 16.95 -12.71 15.96
C GLY A 394 18.24 -13.45 15.56
N ASP A 395 18.56 -13.44 14.26
CA ASP A 395 19.72 -14.16 13.71
C ASP A 395 21.04 -13.70 14.37
N PRO A 396 21.78 -14.61 15.04
CA PRO A 396 23.00 -14.26 15.75
C PRO A 396 24.12 -13.79 14.83
N ARG A 397 24.05 -14.08 13.52
CA ARG A 397 25.04 -13.61 12.54
C ARG A 397 25.01 -12.09 12.33
N LEU A 398 23.94 -11.41 12.75
CA LEU A 398 23.81 -9.95 12.67
C LEU A 398 24.26 -9.24 13.97
N ALA A 399 24.59 -9.99 15.03
CA ALA A 399 25.06 -9.42 16.28
C ALA A 399 26.39 -8.67 16.09
N GLY A 400 26.53 -7.49 16.71
CA GLY A 400 27.71 -6.63 16.57
C GLY A 400 27.67 -5.73 15.33
N LEU A 401 27.10 -6.20 14.21
CA LEU A 401 26.88 -5.39 13.01
C LEU A 401 25.70 -4.42 13.16
N TYR A 402 24.67 -4.86 13.88
CA TYR A 402 23.44 -4.10 14.14
C TYR A 402 23.13 -4.08 15.63
N ASP A 403 22.61 -2.94 16.09
CA ASP A 403 22.23 -2.74 17.49
C ASP A 403 20.88 -3.43 17.75
N PRO A 404 20.73 -4.12 18.91
CA PRO A 404 19.46 -4.76 19.23
C PRO A 404 18.38 -3.71 19.50
N ALA A 405 17.18 -3.99 19.01
CA ALA A 405 15.95 -3.31 19.39
C ALA A 405 14.99 -4.31 20.01
N ASP A 406 14.36 -3.88 21.11
CA ASP A 406 13.27 -4.62 21.71
C ASP A 406 12.07 -4.52 20.77
N ALA A 407 11.83 -5.62 20.04
CA ALA A 407 10.70 -5.75 19.14
C ALA A 407 9.51 -6.42 19.84
N THR A 408 9.54 -6.58 21.17
CA THR A 408 8.42 -7.17 21.92
C THR A 408 7.17 -6.30 21.75
N GLY A 409 6.12 -6.90 21.16
CA GLY A 409 4.93 -6.18 20.70
C GLY A 409 4.71 -6.23 19.19
N PHE A 410 5.75 -6.55 18.41
CA PHE A 410 5.66 -6.83 16.97
C PHE A 410 5.81 -8.32 16.70
N ASP A 411 4.71 -9.07 16.82
CA ASP A 411 4.70 -10.49 16.43
C ASP A 411 4.74 -10.68 14.91
N ASP A 412 4.52 -9.60 14.14
CA ASP A 412 4.48 -9.62 12.69
C ASP A 412 5.85 -9.33 12.07
N ALA A 413 6.53 -10.41 11.66
CA ALA A 413 7.80 -10.33 10.97
C ALA A 413 7.75 -9.48 9.67
N GLN A 414 6.60 -9.37 9.01
CA GLN A 414 6.47 -8.52 7.82
C GLN A 414 6.48 -7.04 8.18
N VAL A 415 5.90 -6.65 9.32
CA VAL A 415 5.96 -5.26 9.83
C VAL A 415 7.38 -4.90 10.25
N LEU A 416 8.08 -5.79 10.99
CA LEU A 416 9.48 -5.55 11.35
C LEU A 416 10.38 -5.39 10.12
N ARG A 417 10.20 -6.24 9.10
CA ARG A 417 10.88 -6.07 7.82
C ARG A 417 10.50 -4.77 7.15
N ALA A 418 9.22 -4.38 7.12
CA ALA A 418 8.81 -3.10 6.52
C ALA A 418 9.48 -1.91 7.21
N LEU A 419 9.53 -1.92 8.55
CA LEU A 419 10.28 -0.95 9.36
C LEU A 419 11.80 -1.02 9.11
N GLY A 420 12.34 -2.06 8.48
CA GLY A 420 13.79 -2.18 8.25
C GLY A 420 14.56 -2.73 9.45
N VAL A 421 13.87 -3.30 10.44
CA VAL A 421 14.50 -4.06 11.51
C VAL A 421 14.99 -5.39 10.94
N ARG A 422 16.29 -5.66 11.07
CA ARG A 422 16.91 -6.87 10.52
C ARG A 422 16.55 -8.10 11.36
N THR A 423 15.88 -9.07 10.75
CA THR A 423 15.46 -10.31 11.42
C THR A 423 16.40 -11.49 11.13
N SER A 424 16.91 -11.59 9.90
CA SER A 424 17.84 -12.63 9.47
C SER A 424 18.71 -12.18 8.30
N VAL A 425 19.86 -12.84 8.12
CA VAL A 425 20.74 -12.57 6.97
C VAL A 425 20.03 -12.84 5.65
N ALA A 426 19.26 -13.93 5.56
CA ALA A 426 18.53 -14.26 4.34
C ALA A 426 17.48 -13.18 3.99
N ALA A 427 16.74 -12.67 5.00
CA ALA A 427 15.78 -11.60 4.76
C ALA A 427 16.44 -10.29 4.38
N LEU A 428 17.61 -9.97 4.96
CA LEU A 428 18.40 -8.81 4.57
C LEU A 428 18.88 -8.92 3.12
N LEU A 429 19.42 -10.07 2.72
CA LEU A 429 19.95 -10.26 1.36
C LEU A 429 18.86 -10.32 0.27
N ASP A 430 17.61 -10.63 0.64
CA ASP A 430 16.44 -10.60 -0.25
C ASP A 430 15.92 -9.16 -0.49
N GLU A 431 16.33 -8.18 0.33
CA GLU A 431 15.98 -6.78 0.11
C GLU A 431 16.86 -6.15 -0.99
N PRO A 432 16.28 -5.31 -1.88
CA PRO A 432 17.06 -4.46 -2.77
C PRO A 432 18.09 -3.63 -1.97
N GLY A 433 19.36 -3.70 -2.38
CA GLY A 433 20.47 -3.02 -1.70
C GLY A 433 20.95 -3.69 -0.40
N GLY A 434 20.33 -4.78 0.06
CA GLY A 434 20.67 -5.42 1.33
C GLY A 434 22.08 -6.01 1.39
N ALA A 435 22.61 -6.51 0.26
CA ALA A 435 23.99 -6.95 0.14
C ALA A 435 24.99 -5.80 0.33
N ALA A 436 24.72 -4.65 -0.32
CA ALA A 436 25.54 -3.46 -0.19
C ALA A 436 25.54 -2.91 1.26
N GLU A 437 24.38 -2.90 1.91
CA GLU A 437 24.26 -2.54 3.33
C GLU A 437 25.11 -3.47 4.22
N LEU A 438 24.99 -4.79 4.04
CA LEU A 438 25.74 -5.75 4.83
C LEU A 438 27.26 -5.61 4.62
N LEU A 439 27.69 -5.42 3.37
CA LEU A 439 29.09 -5.20 3.03
C LEU A 439 29.61 -3.89 3.64
N GLY A 440 28.84 -2.80 3.58
CA GLY A 440 29.18 -1.54 4.25
C GLY A 440 29.31 -1.71 5.77
N ARG A 441 28.42 -2.47 6.41
CA ARG A 441 28.51 -2.80 7.84
C ARG A 441 29.71 -3.69 8.16
N LEU A 442 30.07 -4.61 7.27
CA LEU A 442 31.29 -5.41 7.40
C LEU A 442 32.55 -4.55 7.25
N ALA A 443 32.50 -3.48 6.46
CA ALA A 443 33.62 -2.55 6.27
C ALA A 443 33.82 -1.55 7.44
N ASP A 444 32.87 -1.44 8.38
CA ASP A 444 32.97 -0.53 9.54
C ASP A 444 33.88 -1.09 10.65
N GLU A 445 35.12 -0.57 10.80
CA GLU A 445 36.10 -0.98 11.83
C GLU A 445 35.61 -0.94 13.28
N ASP A 446 34.60 -0.12 13.59
CA ASP A 446 34.06 -0.03 14.95
C ASP A 446 33.11 -1.18 15.29
N ARG A 447 32.73 -2.01 14.31
CA ARG A 447 31.79 -3.14 14.49
C ARG A 447 32.52 -4.43 14.86
N PRO A 448 32.18 -5.06 16.01
CA PRO A 448 32.82 -6.31 16.42
C PRO A 448 32.27 -7.49 15.59
N VAL A 449 33.15 -8.11 14.80
CA VAL A 449 32.84 -9.30 13.99
C VAL A 449 33.91 -10.37 14.23
N GLY A 450 33.49 -11.59 14.53
CA GLY A 450 34.40 -12.72 14.73
C GLY A 450 34.66 -13.54 13.45
N PRO A 451 35.76 -14.31 13.36
CA PRO A 451 36.08 -15.12 12.17
C PRO A 451 35.00 -16.14 11.78
N VAL A 452 34.34 -16.77 12.75
CA VAL A 452 33.26 -17.74 12.51
C VAL A 452 32.02 -17.05 11.94
N GLN A 453 31.68 -15.88 12.47
CA GLN A 453 30.58 -15.07 11.96
C GLN A 453 30.87 -14.60 10.53
N LEU A 454 32.09 -14.12 10.29
CA LEU A 454 32.56 -13.71 8.97
C LEU A 454 32.46 -14.85 7.95
N HIS A 455 32.93 -16.05 8.31
CA HIS A 455 32.77 -17.26 7.49
C HIS A 455 31.31 -17.51 7.10
N SER A 456 30.39 -17.45 8.08
CA SER A 456 28.96 -17.67 7.83
C SER A 456 28.30 -16.58 6.98
N LEU A 457 28.74 -15.32 7.11
CA LEU A 457 28.22 -14.20 6.32
C LEU A 457 28.72 -14.26 4.86
N TYR A 458 30.01 -14.51 4.66
CA TYR A 458 30.58 -14.66 3.33
C TYR A 458 30.06 -15.88 2.58
N THR A 459 29.80 -16.98 3.31
CA THR A 459 29.13 -18.15 2.73
C THR A 459 27.72 -17.79 2.25
N ALA A 460 26.97 -16.97 2.99
CA ALA A 460 25.64 -16.53 2.57
C ALA A 460 25.70 -15.56 1.36
N LEU A 461 26.67 -14.64 1.35
CA LEU A 461 26.87 -13.71 0.23
C LEU A 461 27.23 -14.44 -1.06
N ALA A 462 27.99 -15.53 -0.98
CA ALA A 462 28.39 -16.33 -2.13
C ALA A 462 27.22 -16.99 -2.91
N GLU A 463 26.00 -16.97 -2.36
CA GLU A 463 24.80 -17.47 -3.03
C GLU A 463 24.15 -16.41 -3.95
N LEU A 464 24.61 -15.16 -3.90
CA LEU A 464 24.08 -14.06 -4.69
C LEU A 464 24.58 -14.08 -6.14
N ASP A 465 23.78 -13.49 -7.02
CA ASP A 465 24.20 -13.20 -8.39
C ASP A 465 25.18 -12.01 -8.40
N PRO A 466 26.36 -12.12 -9.05
CA PRO A 466 27.29 -10.99 -9.19
C PRO A 466 26.69 -9.72 -9.78
N GLU A 467 25.65 -9.82 -10.62
CA GLU A 467 24.97 -8.64 -11.17
C GLU A 467 24.18 -7.85 -10.11
N GLN A 468 23.87 -8.46 -8.96
CA GLN A 468 23.12 -7.83 -7.86
C GLN A 468 24.01 -7.17 -6.81
N VAL A 469 25.34 -7.29 -6.93
CA VAL A 469 26.29 -6.81 -5.93
C VAL A 469 27.27 -5.82 -6.56
N THR A 470 27.28 -4.60 -6.04
CA THR A 470 28.33 -3.64 -6.37
C THR A 470 29.65 -4.11 -5.76
N LEU A 471 30.72 -4.08 -6.58
CA LEU A 471 32.04 -4.49 -6.13
C LEU A 471 32.50 -3.64 -4.93
N PRO A 472 32.89 -4.27 -3.81
CA PRO A 472 33.34 -3.55 -2.64
C PRO A 472 34.80 -3.09 -2.80
N ASP A 473 35.10 -1.87 -2.36
CA ASP A 473 36.47 -1.36 -2.27
C ASP A 473 37.21 -1.91 -1.04
N GLU A 474 36.47 -2.18 0.05
CA GLU A 474 37.00 -2.66 1.32
C GLU A 474 36.28 -3.95 1.76
N LEU A 475 37.06 -4.89 2.31
CA LEU A 475 36.56 -6.17 2.81
C LEU A 475 37.08 -6.43 4.21
N ARG A 476 36.28 -7.14 5.01
CA ARG A 476 36.71 -7.61 6.32
C ARG A 476 37.39 -8.97 6.18
N ALA A 477 38.66 -9.06 6.52
CA ALA A 477 39.47 -10.26 6.39
C ALA A 477 40.11 -10.68 7.72
N VAL A 478 40.60 -11.91 7.76
CA VAL A 478 41.42 -12.43 8.87
C VAL A 478 42.89 -12.33 8.48
N VAL A 479 43.65 -11.53 9.23
CA VAL A 479 45.11 -11.35 9.06
C VAL A 479 45.78 -11.88 10.32
N ASP A 480 46.58 -12.94 10.19
CA ASP A 480 47.31 -13.57 11.30
C ASP A 480 46.42 -13.90 12.53
N GLY A 481 45.16 -14.28 12.28
CA GLY A 481 44.17 -14.63 13.30
C GLY A 481 43.32 -13.47 13.83
N GLU A 482 43.63 -12.23 13.45
CA GLU A 482 42.88 -11.04 13.84
C GLU A 482 42.00 -10.54 12.69
N VAL A 483 40.78 -10.10 13.01
CA VAL A 483 39.85 -9.55 12.00
C VAL A 483 40.18 -8.08 11.75
N ARG A 484 40.31 -7.68 10.48
CA ARG A 484 40.63 -6.30 10.05
C ARG A 484 39.87 -5.94 8.78
N VAL A 485 39.65 -4.65 8.51
CA VAL A 485 39.33 -4.21 7.15
C VAL A 485 40.59 -4.01 6.34
N VAL A 486 40.51 -4.39 5.08
CA VAL A 486 41.57 -4.32 4.09
C VAL A 486 40.99 -3.88 2.76
N ASP A 487 41.85 -3.37 1.88
CA ASP A 487 41.52 -3.15 0.48
C ASP A 487 41.14 -4.48 -0.18
N ALA A 488 40.05 -4.49 -0.95
CA ALA A 488 39.56 -5.69 -1.62
C ALA A 488 40.61 -6.29 -2.58
N ALA A 489 41.48 -5.47 -3.17
CA ALA A 489 42.55 -5.92 -4.07
C ALA A 489 43.64 -6.73 -3.36
N ASP A 490 43.81 -6.55 -2.05
CA ASP A 490 44.79 -7.26 -1.21
C ASP A 490 44.22 -8.55 -0.62
N ALA A 491 42.89 -8.70 -0.59
CA ALA A 491 42.21 -9.85 0.00
C ALA A 491 42.29 -11.10 -0.89
N VAL A 492 42.33 -12.28 -0.26
CA VAL A 492 42.29 -13.58 -0.95
C VAL A 492 41.32 -14.55 -0.29
N ILE A 493 40.60 -15.34 -1.09
CA ILE A 493 39.70 -16.37 -0.57
C ILE A 493 40.51 -17.51 0.04
N ALA A 494 40.18 -17.91 1.27
CA ALA A 494 40.80 -19.04 1.97
C ALA A 494 40.26 -20.39 1.46
N ASP A 495 40.60 -20.76 0.22
CA ASP A 495 40.10 -21.95 -0.45
C ASP A 495 41.00 -23.20 -0.29
N ALA A 496 42.24 -23.04 0.18
CA ALA A 496 43.25 -24.11 0.24
C ALA A 496 43.87 -24.23 1.65
N PRO A 497 43.33 -25.08 2.54
CA PRO A 497 43.79 -25.15 3.93
C PRO A 497 45.22 -25.67 4.09
N ASP A 498 45.76 -26.39 3.11
CA ASP A 498 47.16 -26.82 3.07
C ASP A 498 48.16 -25.68 2.87
N LEU A 499 47.69 -24.54 2.34
CA LEU A 499 48.52 -23.36 2.11
C LEU A 499 48.53 -22.38 3.29
N LEU A 500 47.70 -22.58 4.32
CA LEU A 500 47.61 -21.67 5.47
C LEU A 500 48.96 -21.37 6.14
N PRO A 501 49.92 -22.31 6.31
CA PRO A 501 51.23 -21.99 6.88
C PRO A 501 52.06 -20.98 6.06
N LEU A 502 51.72 -20.77 4.79
CA LEU A 502 52.37 -19.82 3.88
C LEU A 502 51.69 -18.44 3.84
N THR A 503 50.65 -18.21 4.65
CA THR A 503 49.79 -17.01 4.57
C THR A 503 50.16 -15.87 5.51
N GLY A 504 51.35 -15.88 6.11
CA GLY A 504 51.76 -14.84 7.07
C GLY A 504 51.58 -13.43 6.49
N GLY A 505 50.75 -12.62 7.16
CA GLY A 505 50.41 -11.26 6.75
C GLY A 505 49.42 -11.12 5.59
N LEU A 506 48.93 -12.21 4.98
CA LEU A 506 47.90 -12.16 3.94
C LEU A 506 46.51 -11.98 4.54
N PRO A 507 45.65 -11.12 3.97
CA PRO A 507 44.25 -11.01 4.36
C PRO A 507 43.41 -12.15 3.78
N LEU A 508 42.93 -13.03 4.64
CA LEU A 508 42.14 -14.19 4.25
C LEU A 508 40.65 -13.95 4.43
N LEU A 509 39.86 -14.23 3.39
CA LEU A 509 38.40 -14.22 3.42
C LEU A 509 37.90 -15.65 3.71
N PRO A 510 37.40 -15.92 4.93
CA PRO A 510 36.93 -17.26 5.28
C PRO A 510 35.57 -17.52 4.63
N VAL A 511 35.40 -18.71 4.05
CA VAL A 511 34.16 -19.12 3.37
C VAL A 511 34.07 -20.65 3.38
N ALA A 512 32.86 -21.20 3.26
CA ALA A 512 32.69 -22.62 3.03
C ALA A 512 33.42 -23.03 1.73
N PRO A 513 34.22 -24.11 1.73
CA PRO A 513 34.99 -24.52 0.56
C PRO A 513 34.18 -24.69 -0.73
N ALA A 514 32.93 -25.13 -0.61
CA ALA A 514 32.02 -25.31 -1.74
C ALA A 514 31.57 -23.99 -2.40
N ASN A 515 31.72 -22.87 -1.72
CA ASN A 515 31.31 -21.53 -2.15
C ASN A 515 32.50 -20.61 -2.46
N ALA A 516 33.73 -21.13 -2.39
CA ALA A 516 34.94 -20.33 -2.50
C ALA A 516 35.15 -19.74 -3.90
N ALA A 517 34.73 -20.46 -4.95
CA ALA A 517 34.82 -19.99 -6.32
C ALA A 517 33.76 -18.92 -6.61
N GLU A 518 32.54 -19.12 -6.12
CA GLU A 518 31.42 -18.21 -6.26
C GLU A 518 31.70 -16.89 -5.55
N LEU A 519 32.25 -16.93 -4.33
CA LEU A 519 32.64 -15.73 -3.60
C LEU A 519 33.82 -15.00 -4.27
N ALA A 520 34.79 -15.75 -4.82
CA ALA A 520 35.90 -15.17 -5.57
C ALA A 520 35.39 -14.38 -6.78
N GLU A 521 34.44 -14.94 -7.54
CA GLU A 521 33.80 -14.28 -8.68
C GLU A 521 32.95 -13.09 -8.22
N LEU A 522 32.18 -13.23 -7.14
CA LEU A 522 31.33 -12.18 -6.61
C LEU A 522 32.12 -10.90 -6.26
N PHE A 523 33.27 -11.05 -5.62
CA PHE A 523 34.12 -9.92 -5.23
C PHE A 523 35.24 -9.63 -6.23
N GLN A 524 35.39 -10.45 -7.28
CA GLN A 524 36.50 -10.37 -8.24
C GLN A 524 37.88 -10.43 -7.56
N VAL A 525 38.01 -11.28 -6.53
CA VAL A 525 39.24 -11.49 -5.75
C VAL A 525 39.87 -12.85 -6.03
N ARG A 526 41.18 -12.96 -5.84
CA ARG A 526 41.91 -14.21 -6.13
C ARG A 526 41.68 -15.25 -5.05
N ARG A 527 41.77 -16.53 -5.44
CA ARG A 527 41.84 -17.63 -4.48
C ARG A 527 43.25 -17.83 -3.97
N LEU A 528 43.38 -18.33 -2.73
CA LEU A 528 44.67 -18.60 -2.12
C LEU A 528 45.46 -19.64 -2.93
N GLY A 529 44.80 -20.69 -3.41
CA GLY A 529 45.38 -21.73 -4.26
C GLY A 529 45.99 -21.23 -5.57
N GLU A 530 45.57 -20.05 -6.05
CA GLU A 530 46.08 -19.40 -7.26
C GLU A 530 47.15 -18.35 -6.97
N SER A 531 47.21 -17.88 -5.72
CA SER A 531 48.05 -16.76 -5.30
C SER A 531 49.38 -17.19 -4.70
N VAL A 532 49.45 -18.41 -4.14
CA VAL A 532 50.64 -18.93 -3.47
C VAL A 532 51.24 -20.10 -4.25
N GLU A 533 52.45 -19.90 -4.78
CA GLU A 533 53.23 -20.96 -5.41
C GLU A 533 53.92 -21.82 -4.34
N ALA A 534 53.42 -23.04 -4.15
CA ALA A 534 53.94 -24.00 -3.18
C ALA A 534 54.28 -25.35 -3.86
N GLU A 535 55.32 -25.35 -4.68
CA GLU A 535 55.86 -26.57 -5.30
C GLU A 535 56.57 -27.45 -4.26
N VAL A 536 56.34 -28.76 -4.34
CA VAL A 536 57.00 -29.73 -3.46
C VAL A 536 58.44 -29.97 -3.91
N THR A 537 59.38 -29.77 -2.99
CA THR A 537 60.83 -29.88 -3.25
C THR A 537 61.49 -31.05 -2.53
N SER A 538 60.77 -31.70 -1.61
CA SER A 538 61.22 -32.89 -0.88
C SER A 538 60.92 -34.19 -1.66
N GLU A 539 61.75 -35.21 -1.45
CA GLU A 539 61.52 -36.56 -1.96
C GLU A 539 60.59 -37.33 -1.02
N GLY A 540 59.60 -38.04 -1.57
CA GLY A 540 58.67 -38.86 -0.81
C GLY A 540 58.39 -40.21 -1.46
N GLU A 541 57.79 -41.13 -0.70
CA GLU A 541 57.45 -42.48 -1.11
C GLU A 541 55.93 -42.62 -1.34
N GLU A 542 55.53 -43.20 -2.47
CA GLU A 542 54.13 -43.51 -2.73
C GLU A 542 53.61 -44.61 -1.78
N ARG A 543 52.44 -44.38 -1.20
CA ARG A 543 51.73 -45.28 -0.29
C ARG A 543 50.29 -45.49 -0.74
N GLN A 544 49.74 -46.66 -0.45
CA GLN A 544 48.34 -46.98 -0.71
C GLN A 544 47.46 -46.47 0.42
N VAL A 545 46.30 -45.88 0.08
CA VAL A 545 45.33 -45.45 1.09
C VAL A 545 44.66 -46.68 1.70
N PRO A 546 44.64 -46.82 3.05
CA PRO A 546 43.99 -47.94 3.72
C PRO A 546 42.53 -48.12 3.33
N GLU A 547 42.09 -49.37 3.19
CA GLU A 547 40.72 -49.70 2.82
C GLU A 547 39.69 -49.12 3.79
N SER A 548 39.97 -49.12 5.10
CA SER A 548 39.09 -48.51 6.11
C SER A 548 38.83 -47.03 5.86
N VAL A 549 39.85 -46.27 5.43
CA VAL A 549 39.73 -44.84 5.10
C VAL A 549 38.94 -44.65 3.80
N ARG A 550 39.21 -45.47 2.77
CA ARG A 550 38.42 -45.42 1.51
C ARG A 550 36.96 -45.79 1.73
N VAL A 551 36.65 -46.71 2.64
CA VAL A 551 35.27 -47.03 3.05
C VAL A 551 34.62 -45.87 3.78
N LEU A 552 35.36 -45.14 4.64
CA LEU A 552 34.84 -43.97 5.35
C LEU A 552 34.54 -42.81 4.42
N LEU A 553 35.52 -42.39 3.61
CA LEU A 553 35.46 -41.21 2.75
C LEU A 553 34.78 -41.48 1.40
N GLY A 554 34.68 -42.74 0.98
CA GLY A 554 33.94 -43.14 -0.22
C GLY A 554 34.73 -43.00 -1.53
N PRO A 555 34.05 -43.06 -2.69
CA PRO A 555 34.68 -43.19 -4.01
C PRO A 555 35.56 -42.01 -4.44
N GLY A 556 35.41 -40.84 -3.83
CA GLY A 556 36.24 -39.66 -4.11
C GLY A 556 37.63 -39.70 -3.47
N THR A 557 37.93 -40.73 -2.67
CA THR A 557 39.23 -40.88 -2.01
C THR A 557 40.29 -41.30 -3.02
N PRO A 558 41.48 -40.66 -3.06
CA PRO A 558 42.60 -41.13 -3.86
C PRO A 558 43.01 -42.57 -3.51
N ASP A 559 43.51 -43.33 -4.49
CA ASP A 559 44.05 -44.67 -4.24
C ASP A 559 45.42 -44.61 -3.53
N THR A 560 46.19 -43.55 -3.79
CA THR A 560 47.54 -43.36 -3.25
C THR A 560 47.77 -41.95 -2.73
N TYR A 561 48.79 -41.82 -1.89
CA TYR A 561 49.36 -40.55 -1.44
C TYR A 561 50.89 -40.68 -1.38
N VAL A 562 51.61 -39.56 -1.31
CA VAL A 562 53.07 -39.53 -1.18
C VAL A 562 53.45 -39.16 0.25
N GLU A 563 54.11 -40.07 0.95
CA GLU A 563 54.59 -39.89 2.32
C GLU A 563 56.01 -39.32 2.33
N HIS A 564 56.25 -38.28 3.12
CA HIS A 564 57.54 -37.61 3.27
C HIS A 564 58.03 -37.76 4.70
N GLY A 565 59.35 -37.86 4.90
CA GLY A 565 59.92 -37.71 6.25
C GLY A 565 59.88 -36.26 6.75
N GLU A 566 60.08 -35.31 5.84
CA GLU A 566 59.97 -33.87 6.03
C GLU A 566 59.44 -33.29 4.71
N LEU A 567 58.20 -32.80 4.69
CA LEU A 567 57.57 -32.24 3.48
C LEU A 567 57.92 -30.75 3.37
N ARG A 568 58.62 -30.37 2.30
CA ARG A 568 58.96 -28.97 2.02
C ARG A 568 58.28 -28.46 0.75
N ALA A 569 57.47 -27.41 0.88
CA ALA A 569 56.86 -26.72 -0.25
C ALA A 569 56.85 -25.20 -0.02
N GLY A 570 57.08 -24.41 -1.07
CA GLY A 570 57.10 -22.95 -0.95
C GLY A 570 58.17 -22.40 0.01
N GLY A 571 59.24 -23.16 0.26
CA GLY A 571 60.31 -22.78 1.18
C GLY A 571 60.01 -23.00 2.67
N VAL A 572 58.86 -23.58 3.03
CA VAL A 572 58.51 -23.94 4.42
C VAL A 572 58.24 -25.43 4.56
N GLU A 573 58.28 -25.91 5.80
CA GLU A 573 57.84 -27.27 6.16
C GLU A 573 56.32 -27.29 6.32
N LEU A 574 55.65 -28.27 5.72
CA LEU A 574 54.20 -28.45 5.78
C LEU A 574 53.85 -29.85 6.30
N ASP A 575 52.72 -29.98 6.99
CA ASP A 575 52.19 -31.29 7.37
C ASP A 575 51.62 -32.05 6.16
N TRP A 576 51.03 -31.33 5.22
CA TRP A 576 50.44 -31.87 3.99
C TRP A 576 50.33 -30.82 2.89
N ARG A 577 50.17 -31.28 1.65
CA ARG A 577 50.00 -30.47 0.44
C ARG A 577 49.22 -31.25 -0.60
N ARG A 578 48.20 -30.65 -1.23
CA ARG A 578 47.52 -31.23 -2.39
C ARG A 578 47.85 -30.47 -3.67
N THR A 579 48.80 -30.99 -4.45
CA THR A 579 49.28 -30.33 -5.66
C THR A 579 48.20 -30.23 -6.75
N PRO A 580 48.33 -29.32 -7.74
CA PRO A 580 47.30 -29.08 -8.76
C PRO A 580 46.92 -30.30 -9.62
N ASP A 581 47.83 -31.27 -9.75
CA ASP A 581 47.60 -32.58 -10.40
C ASP A 581 46.73 -33.54 -9.55
N GLY A 582 46.37 -33.14 -8.32
CA GLY A 582 45.51 -33.88 -7.41
C GLY A 582 46.26 -34.78 -6.43
N THR A 583 47.59 -34.85 -6.51
CA THR A 583 48.42 -35.68 -5.64
C THR A 583 48.45 -35.14 -4.21
N VAL A 584 48.21 -36.01 -3.22
CA VAL A 584 48.32 -35.67 -1.80
C VAL A 584 49.71 -36.03 -1.30
N HIS A 585 50.45 -35.04 -0.82
CA HIS A 585 51.73 -35.18 -0.13
C HIS A 585 51.51 -34.94 1.36
N ALA A 586 52.12 -35.74 2.23
CA ALA A 586 52.02 -35.55 3.68
C ALA A 586 53.26 -36.05 4.43
N ALA A 587 53.59 -35.41 5.54
CA ALA A 587 54.71 -35.78 6.42
C ALA A 587 54.28 -36.29 7.80
N THR A 588 53.03 -36.03 8.19
CA THR A 588 52.48 -36.43 9.49
C THR A 588 51.21 -37.26 9.31
N LEU A 589 50.83 -38.03 10.33
CA LEU A 589 49.60 -38.82 10.31
C LEU A 589 48.37 -37.91 10.18
N GLU A 590 48.37 -36.80 10.91
CA GLU A 590 47.36 -35.75 10.83
C GLU A 590 47.34 -35.10 9.44
N GLY A 591 48.51 -34.89 8.82
CA GLY A 591 48.64 -34.40 7.46
C GLY A 591 48.04 -35.34 6.42
N VAL A 592 48.32 -36.66 6.52
CA VAL A 592 47.68 -37.67 5.66
C VAL A 592 46.17 -37.61 5.83
N ALA A 593 45.69 -37.53 7.07
CA ALA A 593 44.27 -37.46 7.36
C ALA A 593 43.59 -36.21 6.77
N ALA A 594 44.21 -35.04 6.94
CA ALA A 594 43.75 -33.77 6.40
C ALA A 594 43.73 -33.78 4.86
N GLY A 595 44.82 -34.25 4.24
CA GLY A 595 44.94 -34.31 2.78
C GLY A 595 43.94 -35.25 2.12
N LEU A 596 43.72 -36.43 2.68
CA LEU A 596 42.72 -37.38 2.16
C LEU A 596 41.30 -36.88 2.37
N ALA A 597 40.98 -36.32 3.54
CA ALA A 597 39.66 -35.74 3.82
C ALA A 597 39.36 -34.56 2.88
N TRP A 598 40.36 -33.69 2.64
CA TRP A 598 40.24 -32.59 1.70
C TRP A 598 40.05 -33.06 0.26
N ALA A 599 40.87 -34.01 -0.20
CA ALA A 599 40.77 -34.56 -1.55
C ALA A 599 39.40 -35.24 -1.82
N ALA A 600 38.78 -35.81 -0.79
CA ALA A 600 37.46 -36.43 -0.86
C ALA A 600 36.28 -35.44 -0.63
N GLY A 601 36.55 -34.14 -0.44
CA GLY A 601 35.52 -33.12 -0.18
C GLY A 601 34.83 -33.26 1.19
N GLN A 602 35.46 -33.93 2.15
CA GLN A 602 34.90 -34.26 3.47
C GLN A 602 35.77 -33.73 4.60
N TRP A 603 36.16 -32.45 4.52
CA TRP A 603 37.03 -31.78 5.50
C TRP A 603 36.68 -32.00 6.99
N PRO A 604 35.39 -32.03 7.42
CA PRO A 604 35.04 -32.31 8.81
C PRO A 604 35.54 -33.68 9.32
N ARG A 605 35.73 -34.66 8.43
CA ARG A 605 36.10 -36.04 8.79
C ARG A 605 37.58 -36.29 9.02
N ARG A 606 38.44 -35.27 8.87
CA ARG A 606 39.90 -35.42 9.05
C ARG A 606 40.30 -36.04 10.38
N PHE A 607 39.53 -35.83 11.45
CA PHE A 607 39.80 -36.43 12.76
C PHE A 607 39.42 -37.91 12.84
N GLU A 608 38.33 -38.31 12.19
CA GLU A 608 37.96 -39.73 12.05
C GLU A 608 38.98 -40.48 11.20
N VAL A 609 39.45 -39.85 10.12
CA VAL A 609 40.51 -40.40 9.28
C VAL A 609 41.81 -40.58 10.09
N ALA A 610 42.20 -39.58 10.89
CA ALA A 610 43.36 -39.69 11.77
C ALA A 610 43.21 -40.87 12.75
N ALA A 611 42.04 -41.00 13.39
CA ALA A 611 41.75 -42.13 14.29
C ALA A 611 41.84 -43.50 13.59
N LEU A 612 41.42 -43.61 12.33
CA LEU A 612 41.52 -44.84 11.54
C LEU A 612 42.95 -45.13 11.06
N LEU A 613 43.74 -44.10 10.80
CA LEU A 613 45.16 -44.24 10.46
C LEU A 613 45.96 -44.72 11.68
N GLU A 614 45.59 -44.27 12.88
CA GLU A 614 46.19 -44.72 14.14
C GLU A 614 45.74 -46.14 14.54
N ASP A 615 44.44 -46.44 14.43
CA ASP A 615 43.88 -47.77 14.70
C ASP A 615 42.80 -48.18 13.67
N PRO A 616 43.17 -48.97 12.65
CA PRO A 616 42.24 -49.45 11.62
C PRO A 616 41.06 -50.28 12.15
N SER A 617 41.15 -50.84 13.37
CA SER A 617 40.11 -51.68 13.96
C SER A 617 38.87 -50.89 14.40
N ARG A 618 38.98 -49.57 14.54
CA ARG A 618 37.89 -48.66 14.95
C ARG A 618 36.81 -48.44 13.88
N THR A 619 36.96 -49.01 12.69
CA THR A 619 36.00 -48.89 11.57
C THR A 619 34.56 -49.20 12.01
N GLY A 620 34.33 -50.26 12.78
CA GLY A 620 32.99 -50.65 13.24
C GLY A 620 32.42 -49.82 14.38
N GLU A 621 33.27 -49.11 15.13
CA GLU A 621 32.86 -48.12 16.14
C GLU A 621 32.40 -46.85 15.44
N LEU A 622 33.26 -46.23 14.63
CA LEU A 622 32.96 -45.00 13.90
C LEU A 622 31.74 -45.14 12.98
N ALA A 623 31.57 -46.30 12.32
CA ALA A 623 30.39 -46.55 11.50
C ALA A 623 29.07 -46.62 12.31
N ARG A 624 29.12 -47.01 13.59
CA ARG A 624 27.96 -47.03 14.49
C ARG A 624 27.66 -45.65 15.05
N ASP A 625 28.68 -44.89 15.42
CA ASP A 625 28.50 -43.54 15.98
C ASP A 625 27.85 -42.60 14.97
N ARG A 626 28.14 -42.80 13.67
CA ARG A 626 27.46 -42.13 12.54
C ARG A 626 25.95 -42.36 12.42
N TRP A 627 25.33 -43.20 13.25
CA TRP A 627 23.85 -43.31 13.26
C TRP A 627 23.18 -42.07 13.85
N PHE A 628 23.95 -41.16 14.44
CA PHE A 628 23.48 -39.96 15.12
C PHE A 628 23.94 -38.65 14.47
N ASP A 629 24.77 -38.73 13.43
CA ASP A 629 25.04 -37.62 12.49
C ASP A 629 23.89 -37.49 11.49
#